data_AF-A0A7S3IND3-F1
#
_entry.id   AF-A0A7S3IND3-F1
#
_cell.length_a   1.000
_cell.length_b   1.000
_cell.length_c   1.000
_cell.angle_alpha   90.00
_cell.angle_beta   90.00
_cell.angle_gamma   90.00
#
_symmetry.space_group_name_H-M   'P 1'
#
loop_
_entity.id
_entity.type
_entity.pdbx_description
1 polymer ?
#
loop_
_entity_poly.entity_id
_entity_poly.type
_entity_poly.pdbx_seq_one_letter_code
_entity_poly.pdbx_strand_id
1 'polypeptide(L)'
;MGDIFQLSILEMLRKICKVDPSQKSRLMNAIFILSSSKSSSVLLECANTIIQLTTAPTAVKVAIQSYLSLLQEQNDNNVKLIVLNKILSLKKQYGKLLQDYIQDVLNIIREDSVQSIEINQKVLELVTELASPRNIKEVTQFLVKEICKARKLDDSHDKTGGSSEASMGVLPTSAALSTTSSNEYRYLLIKSINQISQLFPETITEMICPLMESFLKFEKKGSMASLETIIFIREIIQVYPQYKAELLAKLVSILDDIKNHLVLRVAIWIVGEYSSTQSE
;
A
#
# COMPACT_ATOMS: atom_id res chain seq x y z
N MET A 1 -21.87 -14.02 -26.59
CA MET A 1 -22.46 -12.67 -26.48
C MET A 1 -21.31 -11.68 -26.49
N GLY A 2 -21.31 -10.72 -27.41
CA GLY A 2 -20.29 -9.66 -27.42
C GLY A 2 -20.44 -8.73 -26.22
N ASP A 3 -19.33 -8.18 -25.75
CA ASP A 3 -19.25 -7.19 -24.67
C ASP A 3 -20.09 -5.93 -24.95
N ILE A 4 -20.04 -5.39 -26.17
CA ILE A 4 -20.84 -4.24 -26.62
C ILE A 4 -22.34 -4.51 -26.43
N PHE A 5 -22.79 -5.71 -26.77
CA PHE A 5 -24.20 -6.09 -26.63
C PHE A 5 -24.59 -6.23 -25.15
N GLN A 6 -23.73 -6.80 -24.31
CA GLN A 6 -23.96 -6.89 -22.86
C GLN A 6 -24.05 -5.50 -22.21
N LEU A 7 -23.16 -4.57 -22.59
CA LEU A 7 -23.19 -3.19 -22.13
C LEU A 7 -24.46 -2.47 -22.56
N SER A 8 -24.89 -2.68 -23.81
CA SER A 8 -26.11 -2.07 -24.36
C SER A 8 -27.36 -2.55 -23.63
N ILE A 9 -27.44 -3.86 -23.33
CA ILE A 9 -28.51 -4.44 -22.50
C ILE A 9 -28.51 -3.78 -21.12
N LEU A 10 -27.34 -3.67 -20.49
CA LEU A 10 -27.24 -3.16 -19.12
C LEU A 10 -27.61 -1.67 -19.03
N GLU A 11 -27.29 -0.87 -20.06
CA GLU A 11 -27.76 0.51 -20.16
C GLU A 11 -29.28 0.59 -20.38
N MET A 12 -29.83 -0.26 -21.26
CA MET A 12 -31.27 -0.33 -21.51
C MET A 12 -32.04 -0.69 -20.22
N LEU A 13 -31.58 -1.72 -19.50
CA LEU A 13 -32.21 -2.14 -18.25
C LEU A 13 -32.10 -1.05 -17.16
N ARG A 14 -30.97 -0.31 -17.10
CA ARG A 14 -30.83 0.87 -16.23
C ARG A 14 -31.86 1.95 -16.56
N LYS A 15 -32.08 2.26 -17.84
CA LYS A 15 -33.10 3.24 -18.28
C LYS A 15 -34.50 2.77 -17.91
N ILE A 16 -34.81 1.49 -18.10
CA ILE A 16 -36.12 0.91 -17.73
C ILE A 16 -36.37 1.03 -16.22
N CYS A 17 -35.37 0.74 -15.38
CA CYS A 17 -35.53 0.88 -13.92
C CYS A 17 -35.69 2.32 -13.44
N LYS A 18 -35.24 3.32 -14.20
CA LYS A 18 -35.51 4.73 -13.89
C LYS A 18 -36.97 5.12 -14.14
N VAL A 19 -37.61 4.49 -15.12
CA VAL A 19 -39.02 4.73 -15.48
C VAL A 19 -39.95 3.91 -14.58
N ASP A 20 -39.59 2.65 -14.31
CA ASP A 20 -40.38 1.73 -13.50
C ASP A 20 -39.50 1.04 -12.43
N PRO A 21 -39.54 1.52 -11.17
CA PRO A 21 -38.80 0.91 -10.06
C PRO A 21 -39.18 -0.55 -9.76
N SER A 22 -40.34 -1.04 -10.22
CA SER A 22 -40.76 -2.43 -9.98
C SER A 22 -39.87 -3.45 -10.69
N GLN A 23 -39.16 -3.03 -11.75
CA GLN A 23 -38.26 -3.88 -12.53
C GLN A 23 -36.88 -4.10 -11.86
N LYS A 24 -36.62 -3.46 -10.71
CA LYS A 24 -35.34 -3.52 -10.02
C LYS A 24 -34.88 -4.95 -9.71
N SER A 25 -35.81 -5.84 -9.36
CA SER A 25 -35.49 -7.26 -9.10
C SER A 25 -35.02 -7.99 -10.35
N ARG A 26 -35.65 -7.74 -11.51
CA ARG A 26 -35.26 -8.32 -12.79
C ARG A 26 -33.91 -7.79 -13.27
N LEU A 27 -33.65 -6.50 -13.09
CA LEU A 27 -32.34 -5.91 -13.39
C LEU A 27 -31.25 -6.51 -12.50
N MET A 28 -31.48 -6.66 -11.19
CA MET A 28 -30.50 -7.29 -10.31
C MET A 28 -30.20 -8.75 -10.71
N ASN A 29 -31.21 -9.53 -11.07
CA ASN A 29 -30.99 -10.89 -11.59
C ASN A 29 -30.16 -10.89 -12.88
N ALA A 30 -30.45 -9.99 -13.82
CA ALA A 30 -29.67 -9.85 -15.04
C ALA A 30 -28.21 -9.43 -14.74
N ILE A 31 -27.99 -8.52 -13.80
CA ILE A 31 -26.65 -8.10 -13.39
C ILE A 31 -25.88 -9.28 -12.79
N PHE A 32 -26.49 -10.10 -11.93
CA PHE A 32 -25.81 -11.27 -11.35
C PHE A 32 -25.42 -12.32 -12.41
N ILE A 33 -26.21 -12.44 -13.49
CA ILE A 33 -25.85 -13.29 -14.64
C ILE A 33 -24.71 -12.64 -15.45
N LEU A 34 -24.71 -11.32 -15.60
CA LEU A 34 -23.69 -10.60 -16.36
C LEU A 34 -22.37 -10.42 -15.59
N SER A 35 -22.39 -10.47 -14.26
CA SER A 35 -21.20 -10.42 -13.42
C SER A 35 -20.33 -11.68 -13.53
N SER A 36 -20.77 -12.73 -14.25
CA SER A 36 -19.93 -13.86 -14.63
C SER A 36 -19.33 -13.72 -16.03
N SER A 37 -19.44 -12.55 -16.67
CA SER A 37 -18.83 -12.28 -17.98
C SER A 37 -17.31 -12.20 -17.89
N LYS A 38 -16.62 -12.57 -18.97
CA LYS A 38 -15.15 -12.47 -19.09
C LYS A 38 -14.67 -11.07 -19.47
N SER A 39 -15.57 -10.15 -19.79
CA SER A 39 -15.21 -8.79 -20.21
C SER A 39 -15.10 -7.85 -19.01
N SER A 40 -13.94 -7.24 -18.85
CA SER A 40 -13.61 -6.33 -17.76
C SER A 40 -14.49 -5.08 -17.75
N SER A 41 -14.82 -4.55 -18.93
CA SER A 41 -15.74 -3.43 -19.10
C SER A 41 -17.15 -3.77 -18.60
N VAL A 42 -17.61 -5.00 -18.86
CA VAL A 42 -18.94 -5.47 -18.42
C VAL A 42 -18.95 -5.66 -16.91
N LEU A 43 -17.91 -6.25 -16.32
CA LEU A 43 -17.77 -6.42 -14.87
C LEU A 43 -17.76 -5.07 -14.14
N LEU A 44 -17.01 -4.10 -14.65
CA LEU A 44 -16.93 -2.76 -14.08
C LEU A 44 -18.30 -2.07 -14.10
N GLU A 45 -18.99 -2.14 -15.23
CA GLU A 45 -20.33 -1.53 -15.37
C GLU A 45 -21.38 -2.25 -14.53
N CYS A 46 -21.31 -3.57 -14.39
CA CYS A 46 -22.14 -4.34 -13.46
C CYS A 46 -21.94 -3.84 -12.03
N ALA A 47 -20.70 -3.79 -11.55
CA ALA A 47 -20.38 -3.35 -10.20
C ALA A 47 -20.81 -1.91 -9.93
N ASN A 48 -20.54 -0.98 -10.87
CA ASN A 48 -20.98 0.41 -10.79
C ASN A 48 -22.51 0.51 -10.67
N THR A 49 -23.23 -0.30 -11.45
CA THR A 49 -24.69 -0.31 -11.46
C THR A 49 -25.27 -0.86 -10.16
N ILE A 50 -24.68 -1.93 -9.60
CA ILE A 50 -25.10 -2.47 -8.29
C ILE A 50 -25.04 -1.37 -7.23
N ILE A 51 -23.91 -0.67 -7.14
CA ILE A 51 -23.69 0.38 -6.11
C ILE A 51 -24.63 1.57 -6.30
N GLN A 52 -24.97 1.91 -7.54
CA GLN A 52 -25.91 2.99 -7.82
C GLN A 52 -27.36 2.62 -7.47
N LEU A 53 -27.73 1.35 -7.60
CA LEU A 53 -29.13 0.91 -7.45
C LEU A 53 -29.48 0.44 -6.05
N THR A 54 -28.52 -0.12 -5.31
CA THR A 54 -28.80 -0.79 -4.04
C THR A 54 -27.71 -0.58 -2.99
N THR A 55 -28.16 -0.46 -1.74
CA THR A 55 -27.32 -0.41 -0.55
C THR A 55 -27.34 -1.74 0.22
N ALA A 56 -27.99 -2.77 -0.34
CA ALA A 56 -28.08 -4.09 0.28
C ALA A 56 -26.68 -4.73 0.40
N PRO A 57 -26.25 -5.16 1.59
CA PRO A 57 -24.87 -5.59 1.84
C PRO A 57 -24.47 -6.82 1.01
N THR A 58 -25.41 -7.73 0.73
CA THR A 58 -25.18 -8.91 -0.12
C THR A 58 -24.84 -8.54 -1.57
N ALA A 59 -25.53 -7.54 -2.12
CA ALA A 59 -25.25 -7.06 -3.47
C ALA A 59 -23.94 -6.25 -3.51
N VAL A 60 -23.69 -5.42 -2.50
CA VAL A 60 -22.45 -4.65 -2.38
C VAL A 60 -21.22 -5.57 -2.26
N LYS A 61 -21.32 -6.70 -1.55
CA LYS A 61 -20.27 -7.73 -1.51
C LYS A 61 -19.88 -8.22 -2.91
N VAL A 62 -20.87 -8.52 -3.75
CA VAL A 62 -20.63 -8.98 -5.12
C VAL A 62 -19.95 -7.89 -5.94
N ALA A 63 -20.37 -6.62 -5.81
CA ALA A 63 -19.72 -5.50 -6.49
C ALA A 63 -18.25 -5.33 -6.07
N ILE A 64 -17.95 -5.41 -4.78
CA ILE A 64 -16.58 -5.33 -4.25
C ILE A 64 -15.73 -6.48 -4.77
N GLN A 65 -16.26 -7.70 -4.74
CA GLN A 65 -15.55 -8.87 -5.26
C GLN A 65 -15.26 -8.71 -6.76
N SER A 66 -16.20 -8.21 -7.56
CA SER A 66 -15.96 -7.90 -8.97
C SER A 66 -14.85 -6.85 -9.16
N TYR A 67 -14.81 -5.79 -8.34
CA TYR A 67 -13.71 -4.82 -8.42
C TYR A 67 -12.36 -5.42 -8.04
N LEU A 68 -12.29 -6.27 -7.02
CA LEU A 68 -11.05 -6.91 -6.58
C LEU A 68 -10.53 -7.91 -7.65
N SER A 69 -11.43 -8.69 -8.25
CA SER A 69 -11.08 -9.55 -9.38
C SER A 69 -10.54 -8.75 -10.57
N LEU A 70 -11.15 -7.59 -10.88
CA LEU A 70 -10.64 -6.68 -11.91
C LEU A 70 -9.23 -6.16 -11.61
N LEU A 71 -8.92 -5.87 -10.34
CA LEU A 71 -7.59 -5.42 -9.95
C LEU A 71 -6.51 -6.50 -10.12
N GLN A 72 -6.88 -7.77 -9.97
CA GLN A 72 -5.96 -8.90 -10.15
C GLN A 72 -5.78 -9.29 -11.62
N GLU A 73 -6.84 -9.21 -12.44
CA GLU A 73 -6.80 -9.66 -13.84
C GLU A 73 -6.29 -8.61 -14.83
N GLN A 74 -6.37 -7.32 -14.50
CA GLN A 74 -6.04 -6.25 -15.45
C GLN A 74 -4.56 -5.84 -15.42
N ASN A 75 -3.96 -5.72 -16.61
CA ASN A 75 -2.60 -5.21 -16.77
C ASN A 75 -2.54 -3.68 -16.92
N ASP A 76 -3.65 -3.02 -17.26
CA ASP A 76 -3.67 -1.57 -17.43
C ASP A 76 -3.72 -0.84 -16.07
N ASN A 77 -2.65 -0.10 -15.78
CA ASN A 77 -2.54 0.71 -14.57
C ASN A 77 -3.66 1.75 -14.45
N ASN A 78 -4.16 2.30 -15.55
CA ASN A 78 -5.24 3.29 -15.53
C ASN A 78 -6.55 2.66 -15.06
N VAL A 79 -6.86 1.46 -15.55
CA VAL A 79 -8.05 0.71 -15.11
C VAL A 79 -7.91 0.37 -13.62
N LYS A 80 -6.73 -0.08 -13.19
CA LYS A 80 -6.44 -0.33 -11.77
C LYS A 80 -6.67 0.92 -10.91
N LEU A 81 -6.18 2.08 -11.34
CA LEU A 81 -6.38 3.36 -10.62
C LEU A 81 -7.85 3.77 -10.55
N ILE A 82 -8.62 3.63 -11.63
CA ILE A 82 -10.06 3.95 -11.66
C ILE A 82 -10.81 3.05 -10.66
N VAL A 83 -10.56 1.74 -10.71
CA VAL A 83 -11.19 0.76 -9.81
C VAL A 83 -10.81 1.03 -8.36
N LEU A 84 -9.54 1.31 -8.09
CA LEU A 84 -9.05 1.55 -6.73
C LEU A 84 -9.61 2.84 -6.12
N ASN A 85 -9.70 3.91 -6.90
CA ASN A 85 -10.40 5.14 -6.48
C ASN A 85 -11.88 4.87 -6.17
N LYS A 86 -12.52 3.97 -6.92
CA LYS A 86 -13.90 3.56 -6.65
C LYS A 86 -14.02 2.81 -5.32
N ILE A 87 -13.12 1.87 -5.04
CA ILE A 87 -13.07 1.14 -3.76
C ILE A 87 -12.84 2.11 -2.59
N LEU A 88 -11.91 3.06 -2.72
CA LEU A 88 -11.67 4.09 -1.70
C LEU A 88 -12.91 4.94 -1.44
N SER A 89 -13.70 5.27 -2.48
CA SER A 89 -14.96 5.98 -2.30
C SER A 89 -16.00 5.15 -1.52
N LEU A 90 -16.01 3.83 -1.73
CA LEU A 90 -16.93 2.91 -1.06
C LEU A 90 -16.59 2.69 0.41
N LYS A 91 -15.31 2.76 0.77
CA LYS A 91 -14.85 2.61 2.16
C LYS A 91 -15.58 3.56 3.12
N LYS A 92 -15.91 4.79 2.69
CA LYS A 92 -16.64 5.76 3.53
C LYS A 92 -18.00 5.25 4.00
N GLN A 93 -18.67 4.41 3.19
CA GLN A 93 -20.01 3.88 3.49
C GLN A 93 -19.98 2.43 3.96
N TYR A 94 -19.04 1.62 3.45
CA TYR A 94 -19.02 0.17 3.63
C TYR A 94 -17.72 -0.36 4.28
N GLY A 95 -16.99 0.48 5.02
CA GLY A 95 -15.68 0.12 5.59
C GLY A 95 -15.65 -1.19 6.38
N LYS A 96 -16.65 -1.46 7.23
CA LYS A 96 -16.75 -2.73 7.99
C LYS A 96 -16.85 -3.97 7.09
N LEU A 97 -17.54 -3.83 5.96
CA LEU A 97 -17.71 -4.93 5.01
C LEU A 97 -16.44 -5.10 4.18
N LEU A 98 -15.75 -4.01 3.86
CA LEU A 98 -14.49 -4.03 3.13
C LEU A 98 -13.34 -4.65 3.94
N GLN A 99 -13.39 -4.60 5.28
CA GLN A 99 -12.45 -5.30 6.16
C GLN A 99 -12.43 -6.82 5.94
N ASP A 100 -13.56 -7.43 5.55
CA ASP A 100 -13.64 -8.87 5.23
C ASP A 100 -12.78 -9.25 4.00
N TYR A 101 -12.45 -8.27 3.14
CA TYR A 101 -11.71 -8.45 1.89
C TYR A 101 -10.25 -7.96 1.97
N ILE A 102 -9.71 -7.75 3.19
CA ILE A 102 -8.36 -7.23 3.36
C ILE A 102 -7.31 -8.11 2.66
N GLN A 103 -7.44 -9.44 2.71
CA GLN A 103 -6.49 -10.35 2.07
C GLN A 103 -6.44 -10.16 0.55
N ASP A 104 -7.59 -9.96 -0.09
CA ASP A 104 -7.68 -9.68 -1.52
C ASP A 104 -7.04 -8.34 -1.85
N VAL A 105 -7.21 -7.33 -0.99
CA VAL A 105 -6.55 -6.02 -1.14
C VAL A 105 -5.02 -6.15 -1.00
N LEU A 106 -4.54 -6.89 0.00
CA LEU A 106 -3.11 -7.14 0.21
C LEU A 106 -2.48 -7.94 -0.94
N ASN A 107 -3.29 -8.73 -1.66
CA ASN A 107 -2.83 -9.49 -2.83
C ASN A 107 -2.59 -8.61 -4.07
N ILE A 108 -3.13 -7.38 -4.13
CA ILE A 108 -2.99 -6.49 -5.30
C ILE A 108 -1.52 -6.10 -5.53
N ILE A 109 -0.78 -5.79 -4.46
CA ILE A 109 0.64 -5.38 -4.51
C ILE A 109 1.59 -6.59 -4.70
N ARG A 110 1.10 -7.84 -4.71
CA ARG A 110 1.98 -9.02 -4.67
C ARG A 110 2.78 -9.30 -5.94
N GLU A 111 2.60 -8.56 -7.03
CA GLU A 111 3.39 -8.77 -8.25
C GLU A 111 4.82 -8.22 -8.13
N ASP A 112 5.78 -8.98 -8.67
CA ASP A 112 7.25 -8.81 -8.57
C ASP A 112 7.81 -7.55 -9.26
N SER A 113 6.96 -6.60 -9.65
CA SER A 113 7.37 -5.30 -10.17
C SER A 113 6.59 -4.24 -9.42
N VAL A 114 7.26 -3.15 -9.05
CA VAL A 114 6.63 -1.96 -8.47
C VAL A 114 5.60 -1.46 -9.50
N GLN A 115 4.36 -1.96 -9.38
CA GLN A 115 3.19 -1.40 -10.04
C GLN A 115 3.17 0.08 -9.64
N SER A 116 2.91 0.98 -10.59
CA SER A 116 2.97 2.44 -10.44
C SER A 116 2.90 2.95 -8.99
N ILE A 117 3.79 3.87 -8.61
CA ILE A 117 3.85 4.48 -7.27
C ILE A 117 2.46 4.95 -6.80
N GLU A 118 1.65 5.45 -7.72
CA GLU A 118 0.27 5.88 -7.46
C GLU A 118 -0.64 4.72 -7.01
N ILE A 119 -0.53 3.55 -7.64
CA ILE A 119 -1.27 2.34 -7.24
C ILE A 119 -0.83 1.93 -5.83
N ASN A 120 0.48 1.87 -5.59
CA ASN A 120 1.02 1.50 -4.28
C ASN A 120 0.58 2.48 -3.19
N GLN A 121 0.61 3.79 -3.47
CA GLN A 121 0.11 4.81 -2.56
C GLN A 121 -1.35 4.58 -2.20
N LYS A 122 -2.20 4.33 -3.20
CA LYS A 122 -3.64 4.13 -3.03
C LYS A 122 -3.98 2.82 -2.33
N VAL A 123 -3.24 1.74 -2.60
CA VAL A 123 -3.44 0.47 -1.89
C VAL A 123 -2.94 0.58 -0.46
N LEU A 124 -1.78 1.20 -0.21
CA LEU A 124 -1.29 1.42 1.16
C LEU A 124 -2.25 2.32 1.96
N GLU A 125 -2.79 3.38 1.34
CA GLU A 125 -3.86 4.22 1.93
C GLU A 125 -5.08 3.37 2.29
N LEU A 126 -5.52 2.47 1.39
CA LEU A 126 -6.63 1.57 1.66
C LEU A 126 -6.33 0.57 2.80
N VAL A 127 -5.12 0.02 2.84
CA VAL A 127 -4.69 -0.95 3.86
C VAL A 127 -4.61 -0.31 5.24
N THR A 128 -4.00 0.89 5.35
CA THR A 128 -3.93 1.60 6.64
C THR A 128 -5.31 2.00 7.14
N GLU A 129 -6.22 2.37 6.24
CA GLU A 129 -7.59 2.74 6.57
C GLU A 129 -8.51 1.57 6.92
N LEU A 130 -8.21 0.35 6.45
CA LEU A 130 -8.95 -0.88 6.76
C LEU A 130 -8.33 -1.68 7.91
N ALA A 131 -7.20 -1.21 8.45
CA ALA A 131 -6.56 -1.83 9.60
C ALA A 131 -7.51 -1.84 10.81
N SER A 132 -7.61 -3.01 11.45
CA SER A 132 -8.49 -3.28 12.58
C SER A 132 -7.83 -4.31 13.49
N PRO A 133 -8.25 -4.43 14.76
CA PRO A 133 -7.72 -5.47 15.66
C PRO A 133 -7.86 -6.90 15.12
N ARG A 134 -8.80 -7.13 14.19
CA ARG A 134 -9.07 -8.46 13.61
C ARG A 134 -8.05 -8.86 12.53
N ASN A 135 -7.52 -7.89 11.79
CA ASN A 135 -6.64 -8.13 10.63
C ASN A 135 -5.23 -7.54 10.82
N ILE A 136 -4.95 -6.88 11.94
CA ILE A 136 -3.68 -6.19 12.18
C ILE A 136 -2.47 -7.10 11.99
N LYS A 137 -2.53 -8.36 12.45
CA LYS A 137 -1.43 -9.33 12.27
C LYS A 137 -1.10 -9.56 10.80
N GLU A 138 -2.11 -9.66 9.94
CA GLU A 138 -1.92 -9.86 8.50
C GLU A 138 -1.35 -8.60 7.84
N VAL A 139 -1.84 -7.43 8.24
CA VAL A 139 -1.35 -6.12 7.76
C VAL A 139 0.11 -5.90 8.16
N THR A 140 0.47 -6.19 9.42
CA THR A 140 1.85 -6.11 9.91
C THR A 140 2.78 -7.04 9.15
N GLN A 141 2.38 -8.30 8.96
CA GLN A 141 3.18 -9.26 8.17
C GLN A 141 3.33 -8.82 6.71
N PHE A 142 2.31 -8.23 6.12
CA PHE A 142 2.38 -7.67 4.78
C PHE A 142 3.39 -6.52 4.70
N LEU A 143 3.32 -5.55 5.62
CA LEU A 143 4.23 -4.41 5.65
C LEU A 143 5.68 -4.85 5.87
N VAL A 144 5.94 -5.79 6.78
CA VAL A 144 7.28 -6.35 6.98
C VAL A 144 7.81 -6.99 5.70
N LYS A 145 6.98 -7.74 4.96
CA LYS A 145 7.38 -8.30 3.65
C LYS A 145 7.70 -7.20 2.64
N GLU A 146 6.89 -6.14 2.58
CA GLU A 146 7.13 -5.01 1.67
C GLU A 146 8.40 -4.22 2.03
N ILE A 147 8.72 -4.04 3.32
CA ILE A 147 10.00 -3.45 3.77
C ILE A 147 11.18 -4.27 3.23
N CYS A 148 11.13 -5.60 3.41
CA CYS A 148 12.20 -6.48 2.93
C CYS A 148 12.33 -6.48 1.41
N LYS A 149 11.24 -6.33 0.66
CA LYS A 149 11.26 -6.16 -0.80
C LYS A 149 11.88 -4.82 -1.19
N ALA A 150 11.47 -3.73 -0.55
CA ALA A 150 11.98 -2.39 -0.81
C ALA A 150 13.49 -2.24 -0.55
N ARG A 151 14.06 -3.10 0.32
CA ARG A 151 15.52 -3.25 0.49
C ARG A 151 16.20 -3.83 -0.76
N LYS A 152 15.71 -4.97 -1.27
CA LYS A 152 16.32 -5.68 -2.42
C LYS A 152 16.35 -4.86 -3.71
N LEU A 153 15.43 -3.89 -3.84
CA LEU A 153 15.40 -2.97 -4.97
C LEU A 153 16.64 -2.05 -5.03
N ASP A 154 17.37 -1.82 -3.93
CA ASP A 154 18.66 -1.08 -4.00
C ASP A 154 19.82 -1.99 -4.42
N ASP A 155 19.90 -3.20 -3.84
CA ASP A 155 21.01 -4.15 -4.08
C ASP A 155 21.11 -4.57 -5.56
N SER A 156 19.99 -4.56 -6.27
CA SER A 156 19.92 -4.93 -7.69
C SER A 156 20.57 -3.89 -8.62
N HIS A 157 20.77 -2.65 -8.16
CA HIS A 157 21.39 -1.58 -8.94
C HIS A 157 22.92 -1.51 -8.79
N ASP A 158 23.52 -2.21 -7.81
CA ASP A 158 24.97 -2.11 -7.54
C ASP A 158 25.85 -3.02 -8.41
N LYS A 159 25.28 -3.92 -9.21
CA LYS A 159 26.09 -4.77 -10.11
C LYS A 159 26.47 -4.12 -11.45
N THR A 160 26.01 -2.92 -11.76
CA THR A 160 26.29 -2.26 -13.06
C THR A 160 26.79 -0.82 -12.99
N GLY A 161 27.03 -0.25 -11.80
CA GLY A 161 27.33 1.18 -11.62
C GLY A 161 28.72 1.50 -11.07
N GLY A 162 29.78 0.94 -11.65
CA GLY A 162 31.15 1.37 -11.35
C GLY A 162 31.43 2.76 -11.93
N SER A 163 31.74 3.72 -11.05
CA SER A 163 32.41 5.01 -11.30
C SER A 163 31.85 5.91 -12.42
N SER A 164 31.23 7.03 -12.07
CA SER A 164 31.60 8.33 -12.66
C SER A 164 31.00 9.51 -11.91
N GLU A 165 31.87 10.50 -11.75
CA GLU A 165 31.72 11.72 -10.99
C GLU A 165 30.72 12.71 -11.62
N ALA A 166 30.39 13.69 -10.80
CA ALA A 166 29.59 14.88 -11.07
C ALA A 166 29.68 15.43 -12.51
N SER A 167 28.51 15.69 -13.12
CA SER A 167 28.31 16.81 -14.05
C SER A 167 26.83 17.17 -14.12
N MET A 168 26.56 18.43 -13.81
CA MET A 168 25.25 19.09 -13.93
C MET A 168 24.77 19.09 -15.38
N GLY A 169 23.51 18.69 -15.58
CA GLY A 169 22.74 18.97 -16.81
C GLY A 169 22.69 17.85 -17.84
N VAL A 170 21.97 16.76 -17.55
CA VAL A 170 21.46 15.83 -18.57
C VAL A 170 20.09 15.33 -18.11
N LEU A 171 19.12 15.23 -19.03
CA LEU A 171 17.79 14.67 -18.79
C LEU A 171 17.89 13.33 -18.03
N PRO A 172 16.93 13.00 -17.13
CA PRO A 172 17.02 11.81 -16.31
C PRO A 172 16.98 10.57 -17.20
N THR A 173 18.11 9.87 -17.27
CA THR A 173 18.22 8.55 -17.87
C THR A 173 17.29 7.60 -17.10
N SER A 174 16.74 6.58 -17.75
CA SER A 174 15.73 5.66 -17.17
C SER A 174 16.08 5.07 -15.79
N ALA A 175 17.37 4.94 -15.47
CA ALA A 175 17.88 4.51 -14.16
C ALA A 175 17.68 5.54 -13.02
N ALA A 176 17.64 6.85 -13.33
CA ALA A 176 17.36 7.91 -12.37
C ALA A 176 15.85 7.98 -12.03
N LEU A 177 14.97 7.70 -13.00
CA LEU A 177 13.54 7.57 -12.73
C LEU A 177 13.21 6.35 -11.86
N SER A 178 13.86 5.20 -12.09
CA SER A 178 13.60 3.99 -11.30
C SER A 178 14.06 4.12 -9.85
N THR A 179 15.19 4.78 -9.60
CA THR A 179 15.69 5.05 -8.25
C THR A 179 14.81 6.06 -7.49
N THR A 180 14.30 7.08 -8.18
CA THR A 180 13.32 8.02 -7.61
C THR A 180 12.03 7.29 -7.20
N SER A 181 11.54 6.41 -8.07
CA SER A 181 10.32 5.63 -7.82
C SER A 181 10.44 4.69 -6.61
N SER A 182 11.62 4.08 -6.44
CA SER A 182 11.92 3.22 -5.29
C SER A 182 11.96 4.01 -3.97
N ASN A 183 12.57 5.20 -3.98
CA ASN A 183 12.62 6.06 -2.79
C ASN A 183 11.25 6.61 -2.40
N GLU A 184 10.41 6.97 -3.37
CA GLU A 184 9.03 7.36 -3.11
C GLU A 184 8.21 6.21 -2.50
N TYR A 185 8.36 4.99 -3.01
CA TYR A 185 7.72 3.82 -2.42
C TYR A 185 8.15 3.56 -0.97
N ARG A 186 9.45 3.68 -0.67
CA ARG A 186 9.97 3.57 0.70
C ARG A 186 9.37 4.62 1.63
N TYR A 187 9.25 5.86 1.15
CA TYR A 187 8.60 6.93 1.91
C TYR A 187 7.13 6.61 2.22
N LEU A 188 6.39 6.08 1.23
CA LEU A 188 5.01 5.63 1.43
C LEU A 188 4.91 4.50 2.47
N LEU A 189 5.85 3.55 2.46
CA LEU A 189 5.92 2.50 3.47
C LEU A 189 6.16 3.07 4.87
N ILE A 190 7.14 3.97 5.03
CA ILE A 190 7.42 4.63 6.34
C ILE A 190 6.16 5.34 6.84
N LYS A 191 5.50 6.13 5.98
CA LYS A 191 4.27 6.85 6.34
C LYS A 191 3.15 5.91 6.77
N SER A 192 2.98 4.79 6.06
CA SER A 192 1.95 3.79 6.36
C SER A 192 2.22 3.07 7.68
N ILE A 193 3.49 2.72 7.94
CA ILE A 193 3.92 2.10 9.19
C ILE A 193 3.75 3.07 10.36
N ASN A 194 4.07 4.36 10.19
CA ASN A 194 3.82 5.37 11.22
C ASN A 194 2.34 5.44 11.59
N GLN A 195 1.46 5.53 10.58
CA GLN A 195 0.02 5.55 10.81
C GLN A 195 -0.46 4.30 11.57
N ILE A 196 0.02 3.11 11.21
CA ILE A 196 -0.37 1.87 11.90
C ILE A 196 0.23 1.78 13.30
N SER A 197 1.46 2.26 13.49
CA SER A 197 2.12 2.30 14.81
C SER A 197 1.38 3.22 15.78
N GLN A 198 0.80 4.33 15.28
CA GLN A 198 -0.05 5.22 16.07
C GLN A 198 -1.39 4.59 16.43
N LEU A 199 -1.96 3.77 15.55
CA LEU A 199 -3.25 3.09 15.78
C LEU A 199 -3.12 1.82 16.63
N PHE A 200 -2.00 1.10 16.50
CA PHE A 200 -1.74 -0.19 17.14
C PHE A 200 -0.32 -0.26 17.69
N PRO A 201 -0.07 0.35 18.87
CA PRO A 201 1.27 0.40 19.48
C PRO A 201 1.90 -0.99 19.72
N GLU A 202 1.06 -2.01 19.88
CA GLU A 202 1.46 -3.41 20.09
C GLU A 202 2.34 -3.96 18.96
N THR A 203 2.22 -3.39 17.75
CA THR A 203 2.93 -3.85 16.54
C THR A 203 4.25 -3.14 16.28
N ILE A 204 4.62 -2.17 17.12
CA ILE A 204 5.79 -1.31 16.92
C ILE A 204 7.06 -2.13 16.78
N THR A 205 7.39 -3.00 17.74
CA THR A 205 8.61 -3.81 17.68
C THR A 205 8.67 -4.66 16.41
N GLU A 206 7.56 -5.30 16.03
CA GLU A 206 7.49 -6.20 14.88
C GLU A 206 7.74 -5.47 13.54
N MET A 207 7.36 -4.20 13.43
CA MET A 207 7.54 -3.42 12.19
C MET A 207 8.83 -2.59 12.18
N ILE A 208 9.20 -1.98 13.31
CA ILE A 208 10.31 -1.03 13.38
C ILE A 208 11.66 -1.73 13.33
N CYS A 209 11.82 -2.90 13.96
CA CYS A 209 13.07 -3.63 13.90
C CYS A 209 13.46 -4.02 12.44
N PRO A 210 12.56 -4.62 11.63
CA PRO A 210 12.83 -4.84 10.20
C PRO A 210 13.04 -3.56 9.39
N LEU A 211 12.33 -2.47 9.74
CA LEU A 211 12.50 -1.16 9.11
C LEU A 211 13.91 -0.61 9.35
N MET A 212 14.40 -0.69 10.59
CA MET A 212 15.77 -0.29 10.97
C MET A 212 16.82 -1.07 10.21
N GLU A 213 16.70 -2.40 10.19
CA GLU A 213 17.65 -3.27 9.48
C GLU A 213 17.68 -3.03 7.98
N SER A 214 16.53 -2.67 7.41
CA SER A 214 16.40 -2.52 5.97
C SER A 214 16.76 -1.12 5.49
N PHE A 215 16.31 -0.06 6.19
CA PHE A 215 16.36 1.30 5.67
C PHE A 215 17.50 2.15 6.24
N LEU A 216 18.11 1.77 7.37
CA LEU A 216 19.26 2.51 7.92
C LEU A 216 20.59 2.09 7.30
N LYS A 217 20.66 0.89 6.70
CA LYS A 217 21.88 0.33 6.09
C LYS A 217 22.11 0.78 4.63
N PHE A 218 21.25 1.63 4.06
CA PHE A 218 21.41 2.08 2.69
C PHE A 218 22.67 2.94 2.52
N GLU A 219 23.50 2.56 1.54
CA GLU A 219 24.82 3.16 1.30
C GLU A 219 24.77 4.51 0.57
N LYS A 220 23.72 4.76 -0.23
CA LYS A 220 23.70 5.90 -1.13
C LYS A 220 23.48 7.23 -0.40
N LYS A 221 24.36 8.20 -0.70
CA LYS A 221 24.17 9.63 -0.39
C LYS A 221 22.81 10.08 -0.95
N GLY A 222 21.89 10.47 -0.07
CA GLY A 222 20.61 11.07 -0.46
C GLY A 222 19.37 10.17 -0.32
N SER A 223 19.44 9.03 0.36
CA SER A 223 18.21 8.33 0.76
C SER A 223 17.44 9.16 1.79
N MET A 224 16.51 9.99 1.33
CA MET A 224 15.53 10.68 2.18
C MET A 224 14.80 9.67 3.08
N ALA A 225 14.58 8.45 2.59
CA ALA A 225 13.96 7.37 3.37
C ALA A 225 14.76 7.01 4.63
N SER A 226 16.10 6.98 4.58
CA SER A 226 16.92 6.66 5.77
C SER A 226 16.85 7.75 6.83
N LEU A 227 16.79 9.03 6.42
CA LEU A 227 16.62 10.16 7.33
C LEU A 227 15.22 10.16 7.96
N GLU A 228 14.18 9.97 7.15
CA GLU A 228 12.80 9.84 7.64
C GLU A 228 12.66 8.65 8.60
N THR A 229 13.34 7.53 8.32
CA THR A 229 13.33 6.36 9.20
C THR A 229 13.94 6.68 10.56
N ILE A 230 15.11 7.33 10.63
CA ILE A 230 15.74 7.63 11.92
C ILE A 230 14.99 8.70 12.72
N ILE A 231 14.38 9.68 12.03
CA ILE A 231 13.49 10.68 12.68
C ILE A 231 12.25 9.98 13.23
N PHE A 232 11.66 9.06 12.46
CA PHE A 232 10.51 8.28 12.90
C PHE A 232 10.83 7.39 14.11
N ILE A 233 12.01 6.74 14.13
CA ILE A 233 12.45 5.95 15.29
C ILE A 233 12.59 6.85 16.54
N ARG A 234 13.17 8.04 16.38
CA ARG A 234 13.25 9.02 17.47
C ARG A 234 11.86 9.37 18.00
N GLU A 235 10.91 9.64 17.12
CA GLU A 235 9.52 9.95 17.49
C GLU A 235 8.89 8.79 18.27
N ILE A 236 9.04 7.56 17.80
CA ILE A 236 8.52 6.37 18.49
C ILE A 236 9.13 6.20 19.89
N ILE A 237 10.45 6.34 20.03
CA ILE A 237 11.12 6.20 21.33
C ILE A 237 10.61 7.26 22.33
N GLN A 238 10.36 8.48 21.84
CA GLN A 238 9.85 9.57 22.67
C GLN A 238 8.38 9.38 23.06
N VAL A 239 7.54 8.90 22.14
CA VAL A 239 6.10 8.71 22.36
C VAL A 239 5.80 7.42 23.13
N TYR A 240 6.60 6.36 22.95
CA TYR A 240 6.38 5.05 23.54
C TYR A 240 7.60 4.55 24.35
N PRO A 241 7.79 5.05 25.59
CA PRO A 241 8.93 4.68 26.42
C PRO A 241 9.06 3.17 26.72
N GLN A 242 7.96 2.42 26.62
CA GLN A 242 7.93 0.97 26.86
C GLN A 242 8.73 0.15 25.83
N TYR A 243 8.89 0.64 24.59
CA TYR A 243 9.67 -0.03 23.53
C TYR A 243 11.10 0.48 23.44
N LYS A 244 11.45 1.49 24.24
CA LYS A 244 12.74 2.19 24.22
C LYS A 244 13.94 1.24 24.33
N ALA A 245 13.94 0.38 25.35
CA ALA A 245 15.07 -0.52 25.63
C ALA A 245 15.37 -1.45 24.45
N GLU A 246 14.33 -2.06 23.88
CA GLU A 246 14.44 -2.98 22.76
C GLU A 246 14.90 -2.27 21.47
N LEU A 247 14.32 -1.10 21.17
CA LEU A 247 14.70 -0.31 19.98
C LEU A 247 16.11 0.26 20.09
N LEU A 248 16.55 0.68 21.27
CA LEU A 248 17.91 1.17 21.50
C LEU A 248 18.93 0.03 21.35
N ALA A 249 18.70 -1.13 21.99
CA ALA A 249 19.57 -2.29 21.83
C ALA A 249 19.71 -2.68 20.34
N LYS A 250 18.61 -2.61 19.58
CA LYS A 250 18.65 -2.86 18.15
C LYS A 250 19.40 -1.78 17.38
N LEU A 251 19.22 -0.50 17.72
CA LEU A 251 19.91 0.62 17.07
C LEU A 251 21.43 0.53 17.28
N VAL A 252 21.87 0.21 18.49
CA VAL A 252 23.29 -0.01 18.82
C VAL A 252 23.85 -1.17 18.00
N SER A 253 23.12 -2.28 17.87
CA SER A 253 23.57 -3.43 17.06
C SER A 253 23.75 -3.14 15.56
N ILE A 254 23.06 -2.12 15.03
CA ILE A 254 23.10 -1.74 13.61
C ILE A 254 24.07 -0.58 13.37
N LEU A 255 24.54 0.10 14.43
CA LEU A 255 25.27 1.37 14.34
C LEU A 255 26.49 1.30 13.41
N ASP A 256 27.25 0.20 13.48
CA ASP A 256 28.46 -0.03 12.67
C ASP A 256 28.16 -0.22 11.17
N ASP A 257 26.94 -0.65 10.83
CA ASP A 257 26.51 -0.87 9.45
C ASP A 257 25.99 0.43 8.78
N ILE A 258 25.78 1.51 9.55
CA ILE A 258 25.23 2.77 9.04
C ILE A 258 26.33 3.56 8.32
N LYS A 259 26.28 3.59 6.98
CA LYS A 259 27.28 4.32 6.17
C LYS A 259 26.95 5.80 5.97
N ASN A 260 25.69 6.21 6.19
CA ASN A 260 25.27 7.60 6.02
C ASN A 260 25.58 8.44 7.28
N HIS A 261 26.50 9.40 7.14
CA HIS A 261 26.93 10.29 8.20
C HIS A 261 25.83 11.13 8.89
N LEU A 262 24.77 11.52 8.17
CA LEU A 262 23.67 12.29 8.75
C LEU A 262 22.79 11.39 9.63
N VAL A 263 22.50 10.18 9.15
CA VAL A 263 21.74 9.16 9.88
C VAL A 263 22.53 8.73 11.11
N LEU A 264 23.83 8.48 10.97
CA LEU A 264 24.72 8.09 12.07
C LEU A 264 24.74 9.17 13.17
N ARG A 265 24.81 10.45 12.81
CA ARG A 265 24.75 11.55 13.79
C ARG A 265 23.47 11.52 14.61
N VAL A 266 22.32 11.33 13.95
CA VAL A 266 21.03 11.25 14.66
C VAL A 266 20.95 9.98 15.49
N ALA A 267 21.44 8.85 14.99
CA ALA A 267 21.49 7.58 15.72
C ALA A 267 22.31 7.70 17.01
N ILE A 268 23.52 8.25 16.94
CA ILE A 268 24.37 8.50 18.12
C ILE A 268 23.70 9.47 19.09
N TRP A 269 23.05 10.52 18.59
CA TRP A 269 22.30 11.44 19.43
C TRP A 269 21.14 10.76 20.16
N ILE A 270 20.37 9.90 19.47
CA ILE A 270 19.29 9.12 20.09
C ILE A 270 19.86 8.23 21.20
N VAL A 271 20.93 7.49 20.93
CA VAL A 271 21.57 6.65 21.94
C VAL A 271 22.03 7.51 23.13
N GLY A 272 22.76 8.60 22.89
CA GLY A 272 23.26 9.46 23.97
C GLY A 272 22.16 10.10 24.84
N GLU A 273 21.06 10.54 24.24
CA GLU A 273 19.95 11.18 24.96
C GLU A 273 19.11 10.16 25.75
N TYR A 274 18.94 8.98 25.19
CA TYR A 274 17.99 7.99 25.71
C TYR A 274 18.66 6.83 26.47
N SER A 275 19.99 6.69 26.47
CA SER A 275 20.71 5.76 27.35
C SER A 275 20.64 6.24 28.80
N SER A 276 19.60 5.81 29.53
CA SER A 276 19.40 6.17 30.95
C SER A 276 19.86 5.06 31.90
N THR A 277 20.33 3.93 31.37
CA THR A 277 20.63 2.70 32.13
C THR A 277 22.04 2.22 31.79
N GLN A 278 22.86 1.88 32.80
CA GLN A 278 24.28 1.46 32.62
C GLN A 278 24.48 0.15 31.83
N SER A 279 23.41 -0.58 31.51
CA SER A 279 23.45 -1.87 30.80
C SER A 279 23.06 -1.80 29.31
N GLU A 280 22.80 -0.60 28.78
CA GLU A 280 22.40 -0.32 27.39
C GLU A 280 23.46 0.54 26.69
#